data_AF-A0A0H5CA75-F1
#
_entry.id   AF-A0A0H5CA75-F1
#
_cell.length_a   1.000
_cell.length_b   1.000
_cell.length_c   1.000
_cell.angle_alpha   90.00
_cell.angle_beta   90.00
_cell.angle_gamma   90.00
#
_symmetry.space_group_name_H-M   'P 1'
#
loop_
_entity.id
_entity.type
_entity.pdbx_description
1 polymer ?
#
loop_
_entity_poly.entity_id
_entity_poly.type
_entity_poly.pdbx_seq_one_letter_code
_entity_poly.pdbx_strand_id
1 'polypeptide(L)'
;MDLDFEDEAFPYPNRITRDTFLKDLHVDPENPTQSIANIKEIPFDVDKFLYEHYRYSQLDELQKELKALVTELDQELFDMVNNDYFDFINLGKTLDGGEELVDQLRGDVSKYKKKLVDEDAKLKISKEHVERSLSDIKKLQQLKVS
;
A
#
# COMPACT_ATOMS: atom_id res chain seq x y z
N MET A 1 24.18 -58.78 -11.17
CA MET A 1 24.51 -57.34 -11.20
C MET A 1 23.17 -56.69 -11.46
N ASP A 2 22.41 -56.53 -10.38
CA ASP A 2 21.09 -55.95 -10.44
C ASP A 2 21.28 -54.46 -10.69
N LEU A 3 20.87 -54.03 -11.87
CA LEU A 3 20.79 -52.61 -12.19
C LEU A 3 19.56 -52.10 -11.45
N ASP A 4 19.79 -51.40 -10.34
CA ASP A 4 18.77 -50.59 -9.69
C ASP A 4 18.30 -49.55 -10.70
N PHE A 5 17.22 -49.87 -11.41
CA PHE A 5 16.39 -48.88 -12.07
C PHE A 5 15.66 -48.16 -10.94
N GLU A 6 16.30 -47.17 -10.33
CA GLU A 6 15.54 -46.17 -9.59
C GLU A 6 14.46 -45.64 -10.54
N ASP A 7 13.24 -45.55 -10.03
CA ASP A 7 12.07 -44.98 -10.69
C ASP A 7 12.32 -43.48 -10.99
N GLU A 8 13.24 -43.17 -11.90
CA GLU A 8 13.31 -41.86 -12.56
C GLU A 8 12.09 -41.78 -13.47
N ALA A 9 10.95 -41.42 -12.88
CA ALA A 9 9.76 -41.02 -13.59
C ALA A 9 10.19 -40.04 -14.69
N PHE A 10 10.00 -40.45 -15.95
CA PHE A 10 10.44 -39.68 -17.11
C PHE A 10 9.95 -38.23 -16.94
N PRO A 11 10.84 -37.24 -16.76
CA PRO A 11 10.40 -35.90 -16.46
C PRO A 11 9.64 -35.38 -17.69
N TYR A 12 8.37 -35.04 -17.51
CA TYR A 12 7.59 -34.39 -18.55
C TYR A 12 8.30 -33.08 -18.94
N PRO A 13 8.26 -32.68 -20.23
CA PRO A 13 8.76 -31.37 -20.62
C PRO A 13 8.05 -30.30 -19.80
N ASN A 14 8.82 -29.61 -18.97
CA ASN A 14 8.32 -28.50 -18.17
C ASN A 14 8.10 -27.31 -19.11
N ARG A 15 7.04 -26.54 -18.86
CA ARG A 15 6.83 -25.27 -19.56
C ARG A 15 7.70 -24.20 -18.96
N ILE A 16 8.24 -23.33 -19.81
CA ILE A 16 8.91 -22.14 -19.34
C ILE A 16 7.90 -21.18 -18.71
N THR A 17 8.08 -20.89 -17.42
CA THR A 17 7.31 -19.90 -16.68
C THR A 17 8.23 -18.91 -15.97
N ARG A 18 7.71 -17.72 -15.69
CA ARG A 18 8.40 -16.67 -14.94
C ARG A 18 8.89 -17.17 -13.57
N ASP A 19 8.08 -17.95 -12.86
CA ASP A 19 8.43 -18.50 -11.56
C ASP A 19 9.66 -19.40 -11.60
N THR A 20 9.84 -20.17 -12.69
CA THR A 20 11.01 -21.03 -12.86
C THR A 20 12.29 -20.20 -13.00
N PHE A 21 12.26 -19.11 -13.78
CA PHE A 21 13.38 -18.19 -13.87
C PHE A 21 13.70 -17.47 -12.56
N LEU A 22 12.67 -17.03 -11.82
CA LEU A 22 12.88 -16.30 -10.57
C LEU A 22 13.47 -17.17 -9.45
N LYS A 23 13.14 -18.46 -9.43
CA LYS A 23 13.73 -19.43 -8.50
C LYS A 23 15.21 -19.64 -8.75
N ASP A 24 15.61 -19.74 -10.02
CA ASP A 24 17.01 -19.92 -10.42
C ASP A 24 17.85 -18.65 -10.27
N LEU A 25 17.21 -17.48 -10.36
CA LEU A 25 17.83 -16.20 -10.04
C LEU A 25 17.97 -15.98 -8.52
N HIS A 26 17.60 -16.95 -7.68
CA HIS A 26 17.67 -16.87 -6.21
C HIS A 26 17.09 -15.57 -5.65
N VAL A 27 15.99 -15.09 -6.25
CA VAL A 27 15.31 -13.90 -5.77
C VAL A 27 14.69 -14.21 -4.41
N ASP A 28 15.16 -13.54 -3.36
CA ASP A 28 14.63 -13.73 -2.00
C ASP A 28 13.16 -13.31 -1.96
N PRO A 29 12.22 -14.24 -1.68
CA PRO A 29 10.81 -13.92 -1.58
C PRO A 29 10.47 -13.01 -0.38
N GLU A 30 11.33 -12.93 0.65
CA GLU A 30 11.14 -12.02 1.78
C GLU A 30 11.64 -10.59 1.48
N ASN A 31 12.54 -10.44 0.51
CA ASN A 31 13.05 -9.13 0.09
C ASN A 31 13.26 -9.05 -1.44
N PRO A 32 12.16 -9.03 -2.21
CA PRO A 32 12.23 -9.03 -3.66
C PRO A 32 12.90 -7.76 -4.21
N THR A 33 12.70 -6.59 -3.56
CA THR A 33 13.24 -5.32 -4.04
C THR A 33 14.77 -5.26 -4.01
N GLN A 34 15.40 -5.79 -2.95
CA GLN A 34 16.86 -5.84 -2.85
C GLN A 34 17.46 -6.90 -3.78
N SER A 35 16.78 -8.04 -3.94
CA SER A 35 17.19 -9.09 -4.88
C SER A 35 17.13 -8.62 -6.34
N ILE A 36 16.09 -7.85 -6.70
CA ILE A 36 15.93 -7.25 -8.03
C ILE A 36 16.98 -6.15 -8.29
N ALA A 37 17.36 -5.37 -7.28
CA ALA A 37 18.40 -4.34 -7.42
C ALA A 37 19.75 -4.94 -7.87
N ASN A 38 20.05 -6.15 -7.40
CA ASN A 38 21.30 -6.85 -7.69
C ASN A 38 21.18 -7.84 -8.86
N ILE A 39 20.05 -7.91 -9.58
CA ILE A 39 19.82 -8.88 -10.67
C ILE A 39 20.93 -8.87 -11.72
N LYS A 40 21.54 -7.71 -12.00
CA LYS A 40 22.64 -7.58 -12.97
C LYS A 40 23.93 -8.26 -12.53
N GLU A 41 24.09 -8.49 -11.23
CA GLU A 41 25.26 -9.10 -10.61
C GLU A 41 25.06 -10.61 -10.37
N ILE A 42 23.84 -11.11 -10.56
CA ILE A 42 23.52 -12.54 -10.41
C ILE A 42 24.01 -13.28 -11.66
N PRO A 43 24.95 -14.23 -11.52
CA PRO A 43 25.41 -15.03 -12.65
C PRO A 43 24.29 -15.96 -13.10
N PHE A 44 23.76 -15.74 -14.30
CA PHE A 44 22.79 -16.64 -14.93
C PHE A 44 23.51 -17.61 -15.86
N ASP A 45 23.52 -18.90 -15.51
CA ASP A 45 24.09 -19.97 -16.33
C ASP A 45 23.00 -20.61 -17.19
N VAL A 46 23.02 -20.28 -18.48
CA VAL A 46 22.05 -20.76 -19.47
C VAL A 46 22.13 -22.27 -19.63
N ASP A 47 23.35 -22.83 -19.65
CA ASP A 47 23.56 -24.25 -19.92
C ASP A 47 23.04 -25.09 -18.75
N LYS A 48 23.29 -24.63 -17.53
CA LYS A 48 22.73 -25.25 -16.31
C LYS A 48 21.20 -25.18 -16.29
N PHE A 49 20.62 -24.01 -16.55
CA PHE A 49 19.17 -23.81 -16.60
C PHE A 49 18.49 -24.74 -17.62
N LEU A 50 19.03 -24.83 -18.83
CA LEU A 50 18.51 -25.69 -19.88
C LEU A 50 18.64 -27.17 -19.54
N TYR A 51 19.75 -27.56 -18.90
CA TYR A 51 20.00 -28.92 -18.47
C TYR A 51 19.05 -29.37 -17.33
N GLU A 52 18.81 -28.52 -16.34
CA GLU A 52 17.99 -28.86 -15.17
C GLU A 52 16.49 -28.88 -15.50
N HIS A 53 16.03 -28.04 -16.42
CA HIS A 53 14.59 -27.85 -16.66
C HIS A 53 14.09 -28.31 -18.03
N TYR A 54 14.94 -28.34 -19.07
CA TYR A 54 14.49 -28.51 -20.48
C TYR A 54 15.33 -29.51 -21.29
N ARG A 55 16.10 -30.38 -20.63
CA ARG A 55 16.97 -31.39 -21.26
C ARG A 55 16.25 -32.27 -22.31
N TYR A 56 14.96 -32.53 -22.11
CA TYR A 56 14.17 -33.42 -22.95
C TYR A 56 13.16 -32.67 -23.86
N SER A 57 13.20 -31.33 -23.86
CA SER A 57 12.30 -30.51 -24.67
C SER A 57 12.82 -30.35 -26.10
N GLN A 58 11.90 -30.28 -27.07
CA GLN A 58 12.25 -29.98 -28.46
C GLN A 58 12.67 -28.51 -28.60
N LEU A 59 13.69 -28.25 -29.41
CA LEU A 59 14.22 -26.89 -29.59
C LEU A 59 13.18 -25.91 -30.14
N ASP A 60 12.33 -26.36 -31.06
CA ASP A 60 11.27 -25.55 -31.65
C ASP A 60 10.19 -25.17 -30.62
N GLU A 61 9.88 -26.07 -29.70
CA GLU A 61 8.94 -25.84 -28.60
C GLU A 61 9.54 -24.86 -27.59
N LEU A 62 10.80 -25.08 -27.18
CA LEU A 62 11.54 -24.17 -26.30
C LEU A 62 11.60 -22.75 -26.88
N GLN A 63 11.90 -22.63 -28.18
CA GLN A 63 11.96 -21.32 -28.84
C GLN A 63 10.59 -20.63 -28.85
N LYS A 64 9.52 -21.39 -29.06
CA LYS A 64 8.15 -20.86 -29.04
C LYS A 64 7.76 -20.39 -27.64
N GLU A 65 8.09 -21.16 -26.61
CA GLU A 65 7.81 -20.82 -25.22
C GLU A 65 8.59 -19.59 -24.75
N LEU A 66 9.88 -19.50 -25.07
CA LEU A 66 10.68 -18.29 -24.77
C LEU A 66 10.11 -17.05 -25.43
N LYS A 67 9.70 -17.13 -26.70
CA LYS A 67 9.08 -16.00 -27.42
C LYS A 67 7.74 -15.60 -26.80
N ALA A 68 6.92 -16.58 -26.43
CA ALA A 68 5.65 -16.32 -25.75
C ALA A 68 5.89 -15.62 -24.41
N LEU A 69 6.83 -16.12 -23.61
CA LEU A 69 7.17 -15.54 -22.31
C LEU A 69 7.71 -14.11 -22.44
N VAL A 70 8.58 -13.83 -23.41
CA VAL A 70 9.05 -12.45 -23.66
C VAL A 70 7.89 -11.53 -24.00
N THR A 71 6.96 -11.98 -24.85
CA THR A 71 5.79 -11.19 -25.24
C THR A 71 4.86 -10.94 -24.04
N GLU A 72 4.67 -11.95 -23.19
CA GLU A 72 3.90 -11.84 -21.95
C GLU A 72 4.55 -10.84 -20.98
N LEU A 73 5.87 -10.91 -20.77
CA LEU A 73 6.61 -9.98 -19.93
C LEU A 73 6.56 -8.54 -20.45
N ASP A 74 6.67 -8.33 -21.77
CA ASP A 74 6.54 -7.01 -22.38
C ASP A 74 5.15 -6.41 -22.15
N GLN A 75 4.10 -7.24 -22.26
CA GLN A 75 2.73 -6.82 -22.00
C GLN A 75 2.50 -6.52 -20.52
N GLU A 76 3.00 -7.38 -19.61
CA GLU A 76 2.95 -7.14 -18.16
C GLU A 76 3.65 -5.83 -17.77
N LEU A 77 4.83 -5.55 -18.33
CA LEU A 77 5.55 -4.30 -18.09
C LEU A 77 4.75 -3.10 -18.58
N PHE A 78 4.15 -3.18 -19.76
CA PHE A 78 3.30 -2.13 -20.30
C PHE A 78 2.08 -1.88 -19.42
N ASP A 79 1.40 -2.95 -18.99
CA ASP A 79 0.22 -2.88 -18.13
C ASP A 79 0.59 -2.34 -16.74
N MET A 80 1.72 -2.75 -16.17
CA MET A 80 2.23 -2.22 -14.90
C MET A 80 2.53 -0.72 -15.00
N VAL A 81 3.26 -0.27 -16.02
CA VAL A 81 3.56 1.15 -16.22
C VAL A 81 2.27 1.96 -16.43
N ASN A 82 1.30 1.43 -17.17
CA ASN A 82 0.02 2.11 -17.36
C ASN A 82 -0.79 2.19 -16.07
N ASN A 83 -0.81 1.13 -15.27
CA ASN A 83 -1.47 1.12 -13.97
C ASN A 83 -0.81 2.12 -13.01
N ASP A 84 0.51 2.11 -12.92
CA ASP A 84 1.27 3.07 -12.11
C ASP A 84 1.03 4.52 -12.57
N TYR A 85 0.96 4.75 -13.88
CA TYR A 85 0.63 6.06 -14.45
C TYR A 85 -0.81 6.49 -14.11
N PHE A 86 -1.77 5.56 -14.19
CA PHE A 86 -3.16 5.83 -13.85
C PHE A 86 -3.34 6.12 -12.35
N ASP A 87 -2.67 5.35 -11.49
CA ASP A 87 -2.65 5.55 -10.05
C ASP A 87 -2.01 6.89 -9.67
N PHE A 88 -0.92 7.27 -10.34
CA PHE A 88 -0.30 8.57 -10.15
C PHE A 88 -1.24 9.72 -10.56
N ILE A 89 -1.94 9.59 -11.69
CA ILE A 89 -2.95 10.57 -12.12
C ILE A 89 -4.08 10.66 -11.09
N ASN A 90 -4.58 9.54 -10.60
CA ASN A 90 -5.68 9.51 -9.62
C ASN A 90 -5.25 10.09 -8.27
N LEU A 91 -4.01 9.83 -7.84
CA LEU A 91 -3.44 10.47 -6.67
C LEU A 91 -3.35 11.98 -6.87
N GLY A 92 -2.87 12.43 -8.03
CA GLY A 92 -2.84 13.84 -8.41
C GLY A 92 -4.23 14.48 -8.36
N LYS A 93 -5.26 13.82 -8.90
CA LYS A 93 -6.66 14.27 -8.87
C LYS A 93 -7.28 14.26 -7.47
N THR A 94 -6.82 13.37 -6.60
CA THR A 94 -7.29 13.30 -5.19
C THR A 94 -6.62 14.37 -4.35
N LEU A 95 -5.37 14.70 -4.67
CA LEU A 95 -4.63 15.80 -4.06
C LEU A 95 -5.15 17.15 -4.56
N ASP A 96 -5.53 17.24 -5.83
CA ASP A 96 -6.23 18.36 -6.44
C ASP A 96 -7.65 18.49 -5.84
N GLY A 97 -7.82 19.45 -4.93
CA GLY A 97 -9.02 19.62 -4.12
C GLY A 97 -8.89 19.15 -2.66
N GLY A 98 -7.86 18.35 -2.34
CA GLY A 98 -7.50 18.02 -0.96
C GLY A 98 -7.05 19.25 -0.17
N GLU A 99 -6.33 20.17 -0.82
CA GLU A 99 -5.93 21.45 -0.24
C GLU A 99 -7.14 22.32 0.13
N GLU A 100 -8.15 22.40 -0.74
CA GLU A 100 -9.39 23.15 -0.47
C GLU A 100 -10.17 22.54 0.69
N LEU A 101 -10.24 21.20 0.78
CA LEU A 101 -10.88 20.51 1.90
C LEU A 101 -10.17 20.78 3.23
N VAL A 102 -8.84 20.79 3.24
CA VAL A 102 -8.04 21.12 4.43
C VAL A 102 -8.27 22.56 4.86
N ASP A 103 -8.32 23.50 3.91
CA ASP A 103 -8.60 24.90 4.20
C ASP A 103 -10.03 25.12 4.72
N GLN A 104 -11.02 24.43 4.18
CA GLN A 104 -12.39 24.43 4.70
C GLN A 104 -12.44 23.90 6.14
N LEU A 105 -11.82 22.75 6.42
CA LEU A 105 -11.72 22.17 7.76
C LEU A 105 -11.04 23.13 8.74
N ARG A 106 -9.94 23.77 8.33
CA ARG A 106 -9.24 24.77 9.14
C ARG A 106 -10.12 25.97 9.46
N GLY A 107 -10.89 26.43 8.47
CA GLY A 107 -11.88 27.48 8.63
C GLY A 107 -12.97 27.11 9.65
N ASP A 108 -13.51 25.91 9.54
CA ASP A 108 -14.58 25.43 10.42
C ASP A 108 -14.11 25.17 11.85
N VAL A 109 -12.91 24.62 12.04
CA VAL A 109 -12.28 24.49 13.37
C VAL A 109 -12.06 25.87 13.99
N SER A 110 -11.62 26.85 13.21
CA SER A 110 -11.44 28.23 13.70
C SER A 110 -12.75 28.87 14.12
N LYS A 111 -13.83 28.67 13.34
CA LYS A 111 -15.18 29.12 13.70
C LYS A 111 -15.67 28.42 14.98
N TYR A 112 -15.45 27.12 15.11
CA TYR A 112 -15.84 26.36 16.28
C TYR A 112 -15.12 26.84 17.53
N LYS A 113 -13.80 27.06 17.45
CA LYS A 113 -12.99 27.65 18.53
C LYS A 113 -13.55 29.01 18.95
N LYS A 114 -13.91 29.88 18.00
CA LYS A 114 -14.50 31.19 18.30
C LYS A 114 -15.83 31.05 19.02
N LYS A 115 -16.73 30.19 18.53
CA LYS A 115 -18.02 29.90 19.20
C LYS A 115 -17.82 29.40 20.63
N LEU A 116 -16.84 28.53 20.86
CA LEU A 116 -16.57 27.98 22.18
C LEU A 116 -16.16 29.06 23.18
N VAL A 117 -15.30 29.99 22.75
CA VAL A 117 -14.89 31.16 23.56
C VAL A 117 -16.08 32.08 23.83
N ASP A 118 -16.92 32.33 22.83
CA ASP A 118 -18.10 33.17 22.98
C ASP A 118 -19.11 32.56 23.97
N GLU A 119 -19.33 31.25 23.91
CA GLU A 119 -20.21 30.54 24.84
C GLU A 119 -19.64 30.48 26.26
N ASP A 120 -18.33 30.26 26.43
CA ASP A 120 -17.68 30.32 27.75
C ASP A 120 -17.84 31.70 28.40
N ALA A 121 -17.68 32.78 27.61
CA ALA A 121 -17.91 34.14 28.07
C ALA A 121 -19.36 34.37 28.52
N LYS A 122 -20.35 33.88 27.75
CA LYS A 122 -21.77 33.96 28.14
C LYS A 122 -22.06 33.17 29.41
N LEU A 123 -21.49 31.98 29.55
CA LEU A 123 -21.67 31.11 30.71
C LEU A 123 -21.10 31.77 31.97
N LYS A 124 -19.95 32.44 31.86
CA LYS A 124 -19.36 33.22 32.95
C LYS A 124 -20.25 34.37 33.39
N ILE A 125 -20.80 35.15 32.44
CA ILE A 125 -21.75 36.24 32.75
C ILE A 125 -23.00 35.69 33.44
N SER A 126 -23.54 34.58 32.93
CA SER A 126 -24.71 33.92 33.52
C SER A 126 -24.44 33.46 34.95
N LYS A 127 -23.27 32.86 35.20
CA LYS A 127 -22.83 32.44 36.54
C LYS A 127 -22.75 33.63 37.50
N GLU A 128 -22.11 34.73 37.08
CA GLU A 128 -22.02 35.95 37.89
C GLU A 128 -23.42 36.53 38.23
N HIS A 129 -24.36 36.45 37.28
CA HIS A 129 -25.72 36.91 37.51
C HIS A 129 -26.46 36.05 38.55
N VAL A 130 -26.33 34.72 38.46
CA VAL A 130 -26.91 33.77 39.43
C VAL A 130 -26.32 33.99 40.82
N GLU A 131 -25.00 34.21 40.91
CA GLU A 131 -24.33 34.49 42.19
C GLU A 131 -24.82 35.79 42.84
N ARG A 132 -25.03 36.86 42.06
CA ARG A 132 -25.64 38.11 42.57
C ARG A 132 -27.06 37.87 43.09
N SER A 133 -27.90 37.22 42.30
CA SER A 133 -29.28 36.92 42.70
C SER A 133 -29.34 36.08 43.98
N LEU A 134 -28.44 35.08 44.13
CA LEU A 134 -28.30 34.30 45.36
C LEU A 134 -27.88 35.16 46.56
N SER A 135 -26.93 36.08 46.37
CA SER A 135 -26.53 37.06 47.39
C SER A 135 -27.72 37.91 47.85
N ASP A 136 -28.50 38.41 46.89
CA ASP A 136 -29.63 39.31 47.19
C ASP A 136 -30.75 38.56 47.92
N ILE A 137 -31.04 37.32 47.52
CA ILE A 137 -31.96 36.44 48.25
C ILE A 137 -31.47 36.22 49.69
N LYS A 138 -30.18 35.94 49.90
CA LYS A 138 -29.63 35.77 51.26
C LYS A 138 -29.79 37.03 52.11
N LYS A 139 -29.52 38.22 51.55
CA LYS A 139 -29.70 39.50 52.26
C LYS A 139 -31.17 39.73 52.65
N LEU A 140 -32.09 39.45 51.74
CA LEU A 140 -33.53 39.58 52.00
C LEU A 140 -34.01 38.61 53.09
N GLN A 141 -33.48 37.39 53.11
CA GLN A 141 -33.77 36.42 54.18
C GLN A 141 -33.30 36.91 55.55
N GLN A 142 -32.11 37.50 55.64
CA GLN A 142 -31.59 38.06 56.89
C GLN A 142 -32.45 39.22 57.42
N LEU A 143 -32.93 40.08 56.52
CA LEU A 143 -33.81 41.21 56.88
C LEU A 143 -35.22 40.76 57.30
N LYS A 144 -35.71 39.62 56.82
CA LYS A 144 -37.03 39.09 57.18
C LYS A 144 -37.07 38.42 58.55
N VAL A 145 -35.92 37.99 59.07
CA VAL A 145 -35.81 37.28 60.37
C VAL A 145 -35.53 38.25 61.53
N SER A 146 -35.17 39.51 61.23
CA SER A 146 -35.05 40.61 62.20
C SER A 146 -36.33 41.40 62.36
#